data_AF-A0A1M7QSL4-F1
#
_entry.id   AF-A0A1M7QSL4-F1
#
_cell.length_a   1.000
_cell.length_b   1.000
_cell.length_c   1.000
_cell.angle_alpha   90.00
_cell.angle_beta   90.00
_cell.angle_gamma   90.00
#
_symmetry.space_group_name_H-M   'P 1'
#
loop_
_entity.id
_entity.type
_entity.pdbx_description
1 polymer ?
#
loop_
_entity_poly.entity_id
_entity_poly.type
_entity_poly.pdbx_seq_one_letter_code
_entity_poly.pdbx_strand_id
1 'polypeptide(L)'
;MLHADSIEFGVSVFPFAPRPGFMLFLLSPAKTLDYDTPLRTAHEPTMPSFLPRSAELIKVLKTQSVADIAALMHLSESLSTLNVERYAAWSPRFTEANSRPAALAFDGDVYDGLKAPTLSDTDLAWAQDHLCILSGLYGVLRPLDRMQPYRLEMGTALPTARGATLYDYWGDTLAEHLNERLAADASPVIVNLASNEYFRAVRRKVLKARVVECVFEDWKNGQYKVISFFAKRARGLMARHAVKKRLATPKGLDKFNADGYRFDPAASQPDRLVFRRRLPEGGQAEST
;
A
#
# COMPACT_ATOMS: atom_id res chain seq x y z
N MET A 1 42.51 -34.23 1.61
CA MET A 1 41.63 -34.24 2.80
C MET A 1 41.34 -32.80 3.18
N LEU A 2 40.35 -32.18 2.53
CA LEU A 2 39.82 -30.86 2.88
C LEU A 2 38.31 -30.96 2.62
N HIS A 3 37.53 -30.96 3.72
CA HIS A 3 36.07 -31.01 3.70
C HIS A 3 35.52 -29.65 3.28
N ALA A 4 34.51 -29.69 2.41
CA ALA A 4 33.70 -28.54 2.05
C ALA A 4 32.56 -28.41 3.08
N ASP A 5 32.61 -27.38 3.91
CA ASP A 5 31.49 -27.03 4.79
C ASP A 5 30.41 -26.34 3.96
N SER A 6 29.26 -27.01 3.87
CA SER A 6 28.04 -26.51 3.26
C SER A 6 27.28 -25.74 4.35
N ILE A 7 27.12 -24.43 4.18
CA ILE A 7 26.32 -23.60 5.08
C ILE A 7 24.85 -23.73 4.64
N GLU A 8 24.07 -24.51 5.38
CA GLU A 8 22.61 -24.54 5.25
C GLU A 8 22.00 -23.24 5.77
N PHE A 9 21.34 -22.49 4.89
CA PHE A 9 20.46 -21.39 5.28
C PHE A 9 19.16 -21.96 5.85
N GLY A 10 19.12 -22.16 7.16
CA GLY A 10 17.90 -22.50 7.89
C GLY A 10 16.89 -21.36 7.78
N VAL A 11 15.81 -21.57 7.02
CA VAL A 11 14.61 -20.74 7.08
C VAL A 11 13.96 -21.01 8.44
N SER A 12 14.11 -20.09 9.38
CA SER A 12 13.41 -20.18 10.65
C SER A 12 11.92 -19.96 10.42
N VAL A 13 11.18 -21.06 10.30
CA VAL A 13 9.72 -21.09 10.33
C VAL A 13 9.32 -21.14 11.81
N PHE A 14 9.27 -19.98 12.46
CA PHE A 14 8.54 -19.88 13.72
C PHE A 14 7.05 -20.02 13.41
N PRO A 15 6.33 -21.00 13.98
CA PRO A 15 4.89 -21.07 13.84
C PRO A 15 4.28 -19.82 14.48
N PHE A 16 3.58 -19.01 13.68
CA PHE A 16 2.79 -17.89 14.20
C PHE A 16 1.72 -18.47 15.11
N ALA A 17 1.88 -18.28 16.43
CA ALA A 17 0.82 -18.55 17.37
C ALA A 17 -0.45 -17.75 16.95
N PRO A 18 -1.65 -18.34 17.07
CA PRO A 18 -2.87 -17.64 16.72
C PRO A 18 -2.99 -16.32 17.49
N ARG A 19 -3.07 -15.21 16.75
CA ARG A 19 -3.24 -13.86 17.31
C ARG A 19 -4.70 -13.46 17.13
N PRO A 20 -5.58 -13.67 18.12
CA PRO A 20 -6.98 -13.28 17.98
C PRO A 20 -7.10 -11.77 17.72
N GLY A 21 -7.77 -11.39 16.64
CA GLY A 21 -8.03 -9.98 16.29
C GLY A 21 -6.94 -9.35 15.40
N PHE A 22 -6.25 -10.15 14.60
CA PHE A 22 -5.27 -9.66 13.64
C PHE A 22 -5.96 -9.25 12.33
N MET A 23 -5.90 -7.95 12.01
CA MET A 23 -6.48 -7.39 10.78
C MET A 23 -5.40 -6.78 9.90
N LEU A 24 -5.55 -6.93 8.59
CA LEU A 24 -4.74 -6.21 7.61
C LEU A 24 -5.50 -5.03 7.01
N PHE A 25 -4.82 -3.90 6.87
CA PHE A 25 -5.32 -2.71 6.19
C PHE A 25 -4.55 -2.53 4.89
N LEU A 26 -5.26 -2.48 3.76
CA LEU A 26 -4.63 -2.31 2.46
C LEU A 26 -4.68 -0.86 2.00
N LEU A 27 -3.54 -0.29 1.62
CA LEU A 27 -3.43 1.04 1.05
C LEU A 27 -2.99 0.98 -0.41
N SER A 28 -3.35 2.00 -1.17
CA SER A 28 -2.73 2.27 -2.46
C SER A 28 -1.33 2.89 -2.28
N PRO A 29 -0.42 2.72 -3.25
CA PRO A 29 0.83 3.46 -3.28
C PRO A 29 0.56 4.91 -3.72
N ALA A 30 1.60 5.74 -3.71
CA ALA A 30 1.56 7.06 -4.30
C ALA A 30 2.46 7.16 -5.54
N LYS A 31 2.18 8.18 -6.37
CA LYS A 31 2.95 8.46 -7.59
C LYS A 31 4.18 9.32 -7.30
N THR A 32 4.06 10.22 -6.33
CA THR A 32 5.16 11.06 -5.83
C THR A 32 5.91 10.28 -4.76
N LEU A 33 7.22 10.51 -4.71
CA LEU A 33 8.13 9.83 -3.80
C LEU A 33 9.07 10.84 -3.15
N ASP A 34 9.30 10.70 -1.85
CA ASP A 34 10.27 11.47 -1.09
C ASP A 34 11.46 10.59 -0.72
N TYR A 35 12.62 10.90 -1.29
CA TYR A 35 13.90 10.26 -0.97
C TYR A 35 14.88 11.20 -0.28
N ASP A 36 14.49 12.44 -0.03
CA ASP A 36 15.36 13.53 0.40
C ASP A 36 15.19 13.85 1.90
N THR A 37 13.98 13.75 2.44
CA THR A 37 13.71 14.06 3.85
C THR A 37 14.47 13.09 4.76
N PRO A 38 15.24 13.56 5.76
CA PRO A 38 15.94 12.68 6.69
C PRO A 38 15.01 11.71 7.40
N LEU A 39 15.39 10.42 7.43
CA LEU A 39 14.61 9.39 8.12
C LEU A 39 14.82 9.47 9.64
N ARG A 40 13.72 9.34 10.39
CA ARG A 40 13.73 9.18 11.85
C ARG A 40 12.99 7.90 12.21
N THR A 41 13.68 6.76 12.24
CA THR A 41 13.16 5.53 12.84
C THR A 41 14.30 4.73 13.44
N ALA A 42 14.04 4.09 14.57
CA ALA A 42 14.99 3.16 15.19
C ALA A 42 14.89 1.74 14.60
N HIS A 43 13.93 1.47 13.72
CA HIS A 43 13.72 0.15 13.13
C HIS A 43 14.59 -0.07 11.89
N GLU A 44 15.25 -1.23 11.86
CA GLU A 44 15.89 -1.73 10.65
C GLU A 44 14.84 -1.97 9.54
N PRO A 45 15.03 -1.38 8.35
CA PRO A 45 14.13 -1.64 7.23
C PRO A 45 14.13 -3.12 6.82
N THR A 46 12.97 -3.59 6.38
CA THR A 46 12.79 -4.95 5.87
C THR A 46 12.88 -5.00 4.35
N MET A 47 12.80 -6.20 3.76
CA MET A 47 12.87 -6.39 2.32
C MET A 47 11.51 -6.80 1.73
N PRO A 48 11.17 -6.35 0.50
CA PRO A 48 9.96 -6.77 -0.20
C PRO A 48 9.89 -8.28 -0.40
N SER A 49 8.70 -8.87 -0.26
CA SER A 49 8.49 -10.32 -0.37
C SER A 49 8.65 -10.85 -1.80
N PHE A 50 8.56 -9.99 -2.82
CA PHE A 50 8.48 -10.40 -4.23
C PHE A 50 9.62 -9.85 -5.09
N LEU A 51 10.82 -9.63 -4.53
CA LEU A 51 11.96 -9.08 -5.28
C LEU A 51 12.27 -9.80 -6.61
N PRO A 52 12.22 -11.15 -6.70
CA PRO A 52 12.42 -11.83 -7.98
C PRO A 52 11.36 -11.44 -9.03
N ARG A 53 10.10 -11.28 -8.63
CA ARG A 53 9.01 -10.85 -9.52
C ARG A 53 9.18 -9.38 -9.93
N SER A 54 9.56 -8.52 -9.00
CA SER A 54 9.90 -7.13 -9.31
C SER A 54 11.04 -7.04 -10.33
N ALA A 55 12.06 -7.89 -10.22
CA ALA A 55 13.16 -7.95 -11.17
C ALA A 55 12.71 -8.39 -12.58
N GLU A 56 11.76 -9.34 -12.68
CA GLU A 56 11.15 -9.71 -13.97
C GLU A 56 10.46 -8.50 -14.63
N LEU A 57 9.67 -7.73 -13.87
CA LEU A 57 9.00 -6.53 -14.38
C LEU A 57 9.99 -5.45 -14.80
N ILE A 58 11.03 -5.20 -13.99
CA ILE A 58 12.10 -4.25 -14.31
C ILE A 58 12.84 -4.67 -15.58
N LYS A 59 13.07 -5.97 -15.79
CA LYS A 59 13.68 -6.45 -17.03
C LYS A 59 12.87 -6.06 -18.26
N VAL A 60 11.54 -6.13 -18.20
CA VAL A 60 10.66 -5.68 -19.29
C VAL A 60 10.70 -4.16 -19.43
N LEU A 61 10.66 -3.42 -18.32
CA LEU A 61 10.67 -1.96 -18.34
C LEU A 61 11.99 -1.37 -18.86
N LYS A 62 13.13 -2.04 -18.60
CA LYS A 62 14.45 -1.66 -19.11
C LYS A 62 14.57 -1.73 -20.64
N THR A 63 13.67 -2.44 -21.34
CA THR A 63 13.67 -2.51 -22.81
C THR A 63 12.82 -1.42 -23.46
N GLN A 64 12.07 -0.64 -22.68
CA GLN A 64 11.17 0.39 -23.19
C GLN A 64 11.93 1.68 -23.46
N SER A 65 11.65 2.32 -24.59
CA SER A 65 12.13 3.69 -24.85
C SER A 65 11.35 4.72 -24.02
N VAL A 66 11.84 5.96 -23.98
CA VAL A 66 11.11 7.09 -23.37
C VAL A 66 9.72 7.26 -24.00
N ALA A 67 9.61 7.10 -25.32
CA ALA A 67 8.34 7.19 -26.04
C ALA A 67 7.37 6.06 -25.67
N ASP A 68 7.89 4.82 -25.51
CA ASP A 68 7.08 3.68 -25.09
C ASP A 68 6.53 3.89 -23.67
N ILE A 69 7.36 4.36 -22.73
CA ILE A 69 6.93 4.67 -21.36
C ILE A 69 5.92 5.81 -21.33
N ALA A 70 6.13 6.86 -22.13
CA ALA A 70 5.18 7.98 -22.24
C ALA A 70 3.81 7.49 -22.71
N ALA A 71 3.76 6.64 -23.73
CA ALA A 71 2.53 6.06 -24.26
C ALA A 71 1.88 5.09 -23.26
N LEU A 72 2.67 4.19 -22.66
CA LEU A 72 2.21 3.13 -21.76
C LEU A 72 1.57 3.68 -20.47
N MET A 73 2.10 4.79 -19.95
CA MET A 73 1.70 5.32 -18.64
C MET A 73 1.06 6.72 -18.73
N HIS A 74 0.84 7.24 -19.94
CA HIS A 74 0.30 8.58 -20.21
C HIS A 74 1.04 9.69 -19.46
N LEU A 75 2.36 9.71 -19.61
CA LEU A 75 3.25 10.64 -18.91
C LEU A 75 3.77 11.74 -19.84
N SER A 76 4.19 12.86 -19.25
CA SER A 76 5.01 13.83 -19.97
C SER A 76 6.35 13.20 -20.37
N GLU A 77 7.02 13.79 -21.35
CA GLU A 77 8.37 13.38 -21.76
C GLU A 77 9.35 13.41 -20.59
N SER A 78 9.41 14.52 -19.84
CA SER A 78 10.29 14.68 -18.67
C SER A 78 10.11 13.58 -17.62
N LEU A 79 8.86 13.21 -17.35
CA LEU A 79 8.54 12.18 -16.38
C LEU A 79 8.81 10.77 -16.93
N SER A 80 8.69 10.59 -18.25
CA SER A 80 9.03 9.34 -18.92
C SER A 80 10.53 9.09 -18.88
N THR A 81 11.35 10.11 -19.21
CA THR A 81 12.81 10.08 -19.10
C THR A 81 13.25 9.71 -17.69
N LEU A 82 12.71 10.40 -16.67
CA LEU A 82 12.99 10.11 -15.27
C LEU A 82 12.70 8.64 -14.91
N ASN A 83 11.60 8.07 -15.41
CA ASN A 83 11.25 6.69 -15.08
C ASN A 83 12.08 5.67 -15.86
N VAL A 84 12.46 5.93 -17.10
CA VAL A 84 13.45 5.11 -17.83
C VAL A 84 14.78 5.06 -17.08
N GLU A 85 15.27 6.20 -16.59
CA GLU A 85 16.47 6.28 -15.77
C GLU A 85 16.33 5.50 -14.45
N ARG A 86 15.19 5.64 -13.76
CA ARG A 86 14.89 4.85 -12.55
C ARG A 86 14.89 3.35 -12.84
N TYR A 87 14.29 2.90 -13.93
CA TYR A 87 14.31 1.48 -14.30
C TYR A 87 15.73 1.02 -14.58
N ALA A 88 16.52 1.78 -15.34
CA ALA A 88 17.91 1.48 -15.65
C ALA A 88 18.76 1.33 -14.37
N ALA A 89 18.61 2.28 -13.43
CA ALA A 89 19.31 2.31 -12.16
C ALA A 89 18.84 1.22 -11.17
N TRP A 90 17.64 0.68 -11.35
CA TRP A 90 17.09 -0.32 -10.42
C TRP A 90 17.97 -1.57 -10.35
N SER A 91 18.18 -2.04 -9.11
CA SER A 91 19.00 -3.22 -8.77
C SER A 91 18.33 -4.08 -7.70
N PRO A 92 18.49 -5.41 -7.72
CA PRO A 92 18.00 -6.27 -6.63
C PRO A 92 18.76 -6.06 -5.31
N ARG A 93 19.87 -5.31 -5.30
CA ARG A 93 20.62 -4.96 -4.07
C ARG A 93 20.15 -3.60 -3.53
N PHE A 94 19.49 -3.63 -2.38
CA PHE A 94 18.93 -2.46 -1.73
C PHE A 94 19.89 -1.97 -0.65
N THR A 95 20.13 -0.67 -0.62
CA THR A 95 20.99 0.03 0.33
C THR A 95 20.28 1.29 0.81
N GLU A 96 20.78 1.91 1.88
CA GLU A 96 20.24 3.21 2.34
C GLU A 96 20.31 4.29 1.27
N ALA A 97 21.39 4.29 0.47
CA ALA A 97 21.58 5.27 -0.59
C ALA A 97 20.62 5.13 -1.78
N ASN A 98 20.04 3.95 -2.03
CA ASN A 98 19.21 3.70 -3.23
C ASN A 98 17.76 3.33 -2.92
N SER A 99 17.43 3.13 -1.64
CA SER A 99 16.14 2.62 -1.23
C SER A 99 15.68 3.19 0.10
N ARG A 100 14.36 3.24 0.27
CA ARG A 100 13.72 3.81 1.45
C ARG A 100 12.51 2.96 1.89
N PRO A 101 12.23 2.86 3.21
CA PRO A 101 10.99 2.26 3.70
C PRO A 101 9.74 2.80 3.00
N ALA A 102 8.85 1.92 2.52
CA ALA A 102 7.71 2.28 1.68
C ALA A 102 6.80 3.37 2.28
N ALA A 103 6.44 3.25 3.57
CA ALA A 103 5.58 4.24 4.23
C ALA A 103 6.25 5.60 4.45
N LEU A 104 7.58 5.66 4.35
CA LEU A 104 8.38 6.89 4.46
C LEU A 104 8.86 7.41 3.09
N ALA A 105 8.66 6.63 2.03
CA ALA A 105 9.05 6.96 0.66
C ALA A 105 7.86 7.47 -0.16
N PHE A 106 6.67 6.89 0.00
CA PHE A 106 5.49 7.33 -0.72
C PHE A 106 5.01 8.69 -0.20
N ASP A 107 4.72 9.59 -1.14
CA ASP A 107 4.28 10.96 -0.85
C ASP A 107 3.03 11.33 -1.66
N GLY A 108 2.09 12.01 -1.02
CA GLY A 108 0.78 12.40 -1.57
C GLY A 108 -0.40 12.07 -0.65
N ASP A 109 -1.63 12.37 -1.08
CA ASP A 109 -2.82 12.48 -0.22
C ASP A 109 -3.01 11.37 0.84
N VAL A 110 -2.84 10.09 0.46
CA VAL A 110 -2.95 8.95 1.40
C VAL A 110 -1.88 9.04 2.48
N TYR A 111 -0.66 9.38 2.10
CA TYR A 111 0.50 9.45 2.99
C TYR A 111 0.51 10.75 3.80
N ASP A 112 -0.09 11.83 3.30
CA ASP A 112 -0.44 13.03 4.06
C ASP A 112 -1.47 12.76 5.17
N GLY A 113 -2.36 11.79 4.95
CA GLY A 113 -3.28 11.30 5.97
C GLY A 113 -2.61 10.36 6.98
N LEU A 114 -1.77 9.44 6.48
CA LEU A 114 -1.04 8.48 7.32
C LEU A 114 -0.03 9.17 8.24
N LYS A 115 0.70 10.15 7.69
CA LYS A 115 1.81 10.89 8.30
C LYS A 115 2.78 9.96 9.02
N ALA A 116 3.26 8.94 8.32
CA ALA A 116 4.14 7.91 8.89
C ALA A 116 5.41 8.46 9.57
N PRO A 117 6.07 9.54 9.08
CA PRO A 117 7.23 10.14 9.77
C PRO A 117 6.94 10.67 11.18
N THR A 118 5.66 10.83 11.57
CA THR A 118 5.24 11.30 12.89
C THR A 118 4.81 10.17 13.83
N LEU A 119 4.84 8.92 13.38
CA LEU A 119 4.51 7.75 14.19
C LEU A 119 5.69 7.40 15.10
N SER A 120 5.41 6.94 16.33
CA SER A 120 6.46 6.40 17.20
C SER A 120 7.01 5.09 16.62
N ASP A 121 8.18 4.65 17.07
CA ASP A 121 8.70 3.33 16.68
C ASP A 121 7.74 2.20 17.05
N THR A 122 7.01 2.30 18.18
CA THR A 122 5.98 1.32 18.54
C THR A 122 4.75 1.35 17.62
N ASP A 123 4.43 2.52 17.06
CA ASP A 123 3.37 2.67 16.05
C ASP A 123 3.82 2.09 14.72
N LEU A 124 5.06 2.33 14.29
CA LEU A 124 5.64 1.78 13.07
C LEU A 124 5.78 0.26 13.14
N ALA A 125 6.19 -0.30 14.27
CA ALA A 125 6.24 -1.75 14.49
C ALA A 125 4.85 -2.38 14.36
N TRP A 126 3.82 -1.75 14.94
CA TRP A 126 2.45 -2.25 14.77
C TRP A 126 1.98 -2.11 13.31
N ALA A 127 2.27 -0.97 12.68
CA ALA A 127 1.94 -0.74 11.28
C ALA A 127 2.61 -1.78 10.37
N GLN A 128 3.85 -2.17 10.66
CA GLN A 128 4.59 -3.18 9.91
C GLN A 128 3.85 -4.53 9.84
N ASP A 129 3.21 -4.89 10.95
CA ASP A 129 2.43 -6.11 11.09
C ASP A 129 1.01 -6.00 10.50
N HIS A 130 0.41 -4.82 10.45
CA HIS A 130 -1.02 -4.66 10.15
C HIS A 130 -1.35 -3.87 8.88
N LEU A 131 -0.40 -3.13 8.31
CA LEU A 131 -0.58 -2.41 7.05
C LEU A 131 0.08 -3.18 5.90
N CYS A 132 -0.55 -3.09 4.74
CA CYS A 132 0.00 -3.51 3.46
C CYS A 132 -0.22 -2.39 2.44
N ILE A 133 0.78 -2.12 1.62
CA ILE A 133 0.70 -1.18 0.51
C ILE A 133 0.75 -2.00 -0.77
N LEU A 134 -0.33 -1.98 -1.55
CA LEU A 134 -0.35 -2.65 -2.85
C LEU A 134 0.55 -1.89 -3.82
N SER A 135 1.23 -2.59 -4.72
CA SER A 135 2.21 -2.01 -5.64
C SER A 135 2.20 -2.74 -6.97
N GLY A 136 2.19 -2.00 -8.08
CA GLY A 136 2.32 -2.61 -9.41
C GLY A 136 3.66 -3.31 -9.60
N LEU A 137 4.74 -2.78 -9.02
CA LEU A 137 6.10 -3.32 -9.15
C LEU A 137 6.45 -4.34 -8.06
N TYR A 138 6.12 -4.03 -6.81
CA TYR A 138 6.51 -4.83 -5.65
C TYR A 138 5.42 -5.78 -5.15
N GLY A 139 4.23 -5.76 -5.76
CA GLY A 139 3.09 -6.59 -5.37
C GLY A 139 2.46 -6.12 -4.07
N VAL A 140 2.99 -6.59 -2.94
CA VAL A 140 2.61 -6.15 -1.58
C VAL A 140 3.85 -5.72 -0.81
N LEU A 141 3.84 -4.48 -0.32
CA LEU A 141 4.85 -3.92 0.56
C LEU A 141 4.30 -3.80 1.98
N ARG A 142 5.13 -4.05 2.98
CA ARG A 142 4.91 -3.60 4.36
C ARG A 142 5.46 -2.18 4.54
N PRO A 143 5.00 -1.41 5.54
CA PRO A 143 5.49 -0.05 5.80
C PRO A 143 7.01 0.15 5.81
N LEU A 144 7.75 -0.81 6.35
CA LEU A 144 9.22 -0.76 6.49
C LEU A 144 9.96 -1.53 5.41
N ASP A 145 9.26 -2.14 4.44
CA ASP A 145 9.93 -2.77 3.30
C ASP A 145 10.62 -1.68 2.47
N ARG A 146 11.90 -1.89 2.16
CA ARG A 146 12.67 -0.99 1.30
C ARG A 146 12.11 -1.04 -0.12
N MET A 147 11.91 0.12 -0.72
CA MET A 147 11.64 0.27 -2.14
C MET A 147 12.67 1.20 -2.77
N GLN A 148 13.00 0.94 -4.03
CA GLN A 148 13.70 1.89 -4.91
C GLN A 148 12.66 2.70 -5.69
N PRO A 149 12.99 3.92 -6.16
CA PRO A 149 12.04 4.77 -6.86
C PRO A 149 11.60 4.14 -8.18
N TYR A 150 10.30 4.23 -8.46
CA TYR A 150 9.69 3.67 -9.67
C TYR A 150 8.38 4.39 -9.99
N ARG A 151 7.85 4.16 -11.19
CA ARG A 151 6.45 4.38 -11.51
C ARG A 151 5.91 3.15 -12.22
N LEU A 152 4.89 2.53 -11.66
CA LEU A 152 4.21 1.40 -12.29
C LEU A 152 2.86 1.23 -11.60
N GLU A 153 1.87 1.94 -12.10
CA GLU A 153 0.49 1.85 -11.63
C GLU A 153 -0.08 0.44 -11.91
N MET A 154 -0.91 -0.09 -11.00
CA MET A 154 -1.45 -1.45 -11.14
C MET A 154 -2.33 -1.59 -12.40
N GLY A 155 -2.97 -0.50 -12.83
CA GLY A 155 -3.76 -0.47 -14.06
C GLY A 155 -2.96 -0.52 -15.36
N THR A 156 -1.62 -0.46 -15.33
CA THR A 156 -0.81 -0.43 -16.55
C THR A 156 -0.92 -1.75 -17.33
N ALA A 157 -1.24 -1.65 -18.62
CA ALA A 157 -1.27 -2.77 -19.56
C ALA A 157 0.14 -3.10 -20.08
N LEU A 158 1.02 -3.52 -19.17
CA LEU A 158 2.38 -3.94 -19.49
C LEU A 158 2.39 -5.41 -19.91
N PRO A 159 2.68 -5.74 -21.18
CA PRO A 159 2.76 -7.13 -21.61
C PRO A 159 3.97 -7.83 -21.00
N THR A 160 3.76 -9.05 -20.51
CA THR A 160 4.79 -9.90 -19.90
C THR A 160 4.60 -11.34 -20.35
N ALA A 161 5.55 -12.22 -20.01
CA ALA A 161 5.39 -13.65 -20.23
C ALA A 161 4.19 -14.28 -19.47
N ARG A 162 3.58 -13.55 -18.53
CA ARG A 162 2.47 -14.01 -17.68
C ARG A 162 1.12 -13.37 -18.03
N GLY A 163 1.07 -12.55 -19.09
CA GLY A 163 -0.17 -11.94 -19.58
C GLY A 163 0.01 -10.49 -20.03
N ALA A 164 -1.09 -9.88 -20.46
CA ALA A 164 -1.10 -8.56 -21.08
C ALA A 164 -1.15 -7.39 -20.08
N THR A 165 -1.51 -7.68 -18.82
CA THR A 165 -1.66 -6.67 -17.77
C THR A 165 -0.98 -7.09 -16.47
N LEU A 166 -0.77 -6.14 -15.57
CA LEU A 166 -0.26 -6.46 -14.22
C LEU A 166 -1.24 -7.30 -13.40
N TYR A 167 -2.54 -7.24 -13.67
CA TYR A 167 -3.53 -8.13 -13.06
C TYR A 167 -3.33 -9.60 -13.46
N ASP A 168 -2.92 -9.84 -14.71
CA ASP A 168 -2.58 -11.17 -15.19
C ASP A 168 -1.24 -11.63 -14.61
N TYR A 169 -0.24 -10.74 -14.64
CA TYR A 169 1.10 -10.98 -14.14
C TYR A 169 1.09 -11.44 -12.66
N TRP A 170 0.39 -10.69 -11.81
CA TRP A 170 0.30 -10.99 -10.38
C TRP A 170 -0.64 -12.15 -10.10
N GLY A 171 -1.67 -12.37 -10.92
CA GLY A 171 -2.53 -13.54 -10.82
C GLY A 171 -3.12 -13.70 -9.42
N ASP A 172 -2.98 -14.90 -8.85
CA ASP A 172 -3.48 -15.24 -7.51
C ASP A 172 -2.45 -14.89 -6.40
N THR A 173 -1.20 -14.57 -6.76
CA THR A 173 -0.05 -14.36 -5.87
C THR A 173 -0.33 -13.40 -4.71
N LEU A 174 -0.96 -12.25 -4.99
CA LEU A 174 -1.20 -11.23 -3.95
C LEU A 174 -2.26 -11.71 -2.95
N ALA A 175 -3.29 -12.42 -3.42
CA ALA A 175 -4.33 -12.96 -2.55
C ALA A 175 -3.78 -14.10 -1.67
N GLU A 176 -2.94 -14.97 -2.24
CA GLU A 176 -2.28 -16.05 -1.50
C GLU A 176 -1.37 -15.51 -0.40
N HIS A 177 -0.55 -14.51 -0.71
CA HIS A 177 0.31 -13.88 0.29
C HIS A 177 -0.46 -13.21 1.43
N LEU A 178 -1.58 -12.54 1.10
CA LEU A 178 -2.44 -11.97 2.15
C LEU A 178 -3.11 -13.06 2.99
N ASN A 179 -3.47 -14.22 2.40
CA ASN A 179 -3.94 -15.38 3.15
C ASN A 179 -2.87 -15.92 4.11
N GLU A 180 -1.61 -16.02 3.67
CA GLU A 180 -0.49 -16.47 4.49
C GLU A 180 -0.28 -15.54 5.70
N ARG A 181 -0.27 -14.23 5.46
CA ARG A 181 -0.15 -13.24 6.54
C ARG A 181 -1.27 -13.32 7.57
N LEU A 182 -2.46 -13.74 7.14
CA LEU A 182 -3.65 -13.86 7.98
C LEU A 182 -3.88 -15.29 8.49
N ALA A 183 -3.00 -16.25 8.19
CA ALA A 183 -3.25 -17.68 8.44
C ALA A 183 -3.40 -18.03 9.92
N ALA A 184 -2.84 -17.22 10.81
CA ALA A 184 -2.92 -17.39 12.26
C ALA A 184 -4.25 -16.87 12.86
N ASP A 185 -5.08 -16.14 12.10
CA ASP A 185 -6.38 -15.67 12.57
C ASP A 185 -7.50 -16.62 12.10
N ALA A 186 -8.34 -17.06 13.04
CA ALA A 186 -9.48 -17.93 12.76
C ALA A 186 -10.62 -17.21 12.01
N SER A 187 -10.65 -15.88 12.04
CA SER A 187 -11.64 -15.05 11.36
C SER A 187 -10.93 -13.88 10.66
N PRO A 188 -10.16 -14.17 9.60
CA PRO A 188 -9.27 -13.19 8.99
C PRO A 188 -10.06 -12.05 8.33
N VAL A 189 -9.65 -10.82 8.63
CA VAL A 189 -10.26 -9.59 8.11
C VAL A 189 -9.24 -8.74 7.37
N ILE A 190 -9.67 -8.24 6.22
CA ILE A 190 -9.01 -7.15 5.51
C ILE A 190 -9.90 -5.92 5.51
N VAL A 191 -9.35 -4.79 5.92
CA VAL A 191 -9.96 -3.48 5.72
C VAL A 191 -9.37 -2.89 4.45
N ASN A 192 -10.20 -2.77 3.40
CA ASN A 192 -9.77 -2.18 2.15
C ASN A 192 -9.82 -0.65 2.22
N LEU A 193 -8.65 -0.02 2.24
CA LEU A 193 -8.44 1.42 2.13
C LEU A 193 -7.73 1.77 0.81
N ALA A 194 -7.55 0.81 -0.10
CA ALA A 194 -6.96 1.02 -1.41
C ALA A 194 -8.04 1.47 -2.42
N SER A 195 -7.61 2.00 -3.55
CA SER A 195 -8.50 2.19 -4.70
C SER A 195 -8.86 0.84 -5.34
N ASN A 196 -9.98 0.81 -6.07
CA ASN A 196 -10.40 -0.36 -6.84
C ASN A 196 -9.34 -0.81 -7.85
N GLU A 197 -8.58 0.12 -8.43
CA GLU A 197 -7.47 -0.18 -9.34
C GLU A 197 -6.46 -1.13 -8.67
N TYR A 198 -6.02 -0.83 -7.45
CA TYR A 198 -5.05 -1.68 -6.76
C TYR A 198 -5.71 -2.93 -6.19
N PHE A 199 -6.88 -2.79 -5.55
CA PHE A 199 -7.53 -3.91 -4.89
C PHE A 199 -8.00 -4.99 -5.87
N ARG A 200 -8.29 -4.64 -7.14
CA ARG A 200 -8.61 -5.61 -8.20
C ARG A 200 -7.50 -6.64 -8.43
N ALA A 201 -6.23 -6.30 -8.16
CA ALA A 201 -5.13 -7.26 -8.23
C ALA A 201 -5.16 -8.31 -7.12
N VAL A 202 -5.90 -8.07 -6.03
CA VAL A 202 -6.19 -9.05 -4.99
C VAL A 202 -7.43 -9.85 -5.39
N ARG A 203 -7.22 -11.00 -6.03
CA ARG A 203 -8.32 -11.81 -6.57
C ARG A 203 -9.23 -12.36 -5.47
N ARG A 204 -10.44 -11.80 -5.42
CA ARG A 204 -11.49 -12.12 -4.45
C ARG A 204 -11.87 -13.59 -4.36
N LYS A 205 -11.76 -14.32 -5.47
CA LYS A 205 -12.03 -15.77 -5.55
C LYS A 205 -11.03 -16.62 -4.76
N VAL A 206 -9.82 -16.12 -4.53
CA VAL A 206 -8.74 -16.84 -3.82
C VAL A 206 -8.59 -16.34 -2.37
N LEU A 207 -8.88 -15.06 -2.14
CA LEU A 207 -8.71 -14.46 -0.82
C LEU A 207 -9.78 -14.95 0.17
N LYS A 208 -9.32 -15.58 1.25
CA LYS A 208 -10.15 -16.20 2.30
C LYS A 208 -10.70 -15.17 3.30
N ALA A 209 -9.98 -14.05 3.47
CA ALA A 209 -10.35 -13.02 4.42
C ALA A 209 -11.67 -12.32 4.04
N ARG A 210 -12.50 -12.06 5.05
CA ARG A 210 -13.63 -11.13 4.97
C ARG A 210 -13.10 -9.74 4.64
N VAL A 211 -13.77 -9.02 3.76
CA VAL A 211 -13.33 -7.67 3.36
C VAL A 211 -14.33 -6.63 3.76
N VAL A 212 -13.82 -5.63 4.47
CA VAL A 212 -14.57 -4.46 4.92
C VAL A 212 -14.08 -3.26 4.13
N GLU A 213 -14.95 -2.69 3.30
CA GLU A 213 -14.71 -1.51 2.50
C GLU A 213 -15.01 -0.24 3.32
N CYS A 214 -14.08 0.71 3.39
CA CYS A 214 -14.34 2.02 3.98
C CYS A 214 -14.54 3.07 2.87
N VAL A 215 -15.71 3.72 2.88
CA VAL A 215 -16.09 4.74 1.91
C VAL A 215 -16.16 6.09 2.60
N PHE A 216 -15.47 7.08 2.04
CA PHE A 216 -15.41 8.44 2.56
C PHE A 216 -16.15 9.38 1.62
N GLU A 217 -17.22 9.98 2.13
CA GLU A 217 -18.11 10.86 1.37
C GLU A 217 -18.10 12.28 1.95
N ASP A 218 -18.08 13.26 1.05
CA ASP A 218 -18.10 14.68 1.38
C ASP A 218 -19.39 15.31 0.88
N TRP A 219 -19.98 16.18 1.69
CA TRP A 219 -21.12 16.99 1.29
C TRP A 219 -20.70 18.04 0.26
N LYS A 220 -21.28 17.99 -0.94
CA LYS A 220 -21.06 19.00 -1.99
C LYS A 220 -22.26 19.08 -2.91
N ASN A 221 -22.82 20.28 -3.07
CA ASN A 221 -23.99 20.58 -3.90
C ASN A 221 -25.23 19.77 -3.49
N GLY A 222 -25.58 19.79 -2.21
CA GLY A 222 -26.82 19.18 -1.70
C GLY A 222 -26.81 17.66 -1.53
N GLN A 223 -25.67 16.98 -1.76
CA GLN A 223 -25.56 15.54 -1.62
C GLN A 223 -24.16 15.11 -1.15
N TYR A 224 -24.09 13.92 -0.55
CA TYR A 224 -22.85 13.24 -0.21
C TYR A 224 -22.28 12.50 -1.42
N LYS A 225 -21.00 12.67 -1.70
CA LYS A 225 -20.29 11.95 -2.76
C LYS A 225 -18.82 11.76 -2.43
N VAL A 226 -18.20 10.76 -3.04
CA VAL A 226 -16.75 10.55 -2.94
C VAL A 226 -16.04 11.64 -3.73
N ILE A 227 -15.23 12.47 -3.04
CA ILE A 227 -14.34 13.43 -3.68
C ILE A 227 -12.92 12.88 -3.59
N SER A 228 -12.33 12.50 -4.73
CA SER A 228 -11.14 11.65 -4.80
C SER A 228 -9.96 12.10 -3.93
N PHE A 229 -9.62 13.39 -3.94
CA PHE A 229 -8.52 13.94 -3.11
C PHE A 229 -8.80 13.75 -1.61
N PHE A 230 -9.98 14.15 -1.15
CA PHE A 230 -10.38 13.99 0.26
C PHE A 230 -10.50 12.53 0.67
N ALA A 231 -11.05 11.68 -0.19
CA ALA A 231 -11.19 10.25 0.09
C ALA A 231 -9.83 9.55 0.21
N LYS A 232 -8.84 9.92 -0.61
CA LYS A 232 -7.46 9.41 -0.48
C LYS A 232 -6.85 9.81 0.86
N ARG A 233 -6.95 11.08 1.23
CA ARG A 233 -6.49 11.55 2.55
C ARG A 233 -7.20 10.84 3.71
N ALA A 234 -8.52 10.67 3.61
CA ALA A 234 -9.31 9.99 4.63
C ALA A 234 -8.94 8.51 4.80
N ARG A 235 -8.56 7.80 3.72
CA ARG A 235 -7.99 6.45 3.80
C ARG A 235 -6.69 6.41 4.60
N GLY A 236 -5.80 7.38 4.35
CA GLY A 236 -4.59 7.57 5.15
C GLY A 236 -4.88 7.83 6.62
N LEU A 237 -5.81 8.73 6.91
CA LEU A 237 -6.25 9.06 8.26
C LEU A 237 -6.87 7.84 8.97
N MET A 238 -7.64 7.03 8.26
CA MET A 238 -8.21 5.79 8.80
C MET A 238 -7.11 4.77 9.13
N ALA A 239 -6.13 4.58 8.24
CA ALA A 239 -4.98 3.73 8.54
C ALA A 239 -4.19 4.26 9.75
N ARG A 240 -3.95 5.57 9.82
CA ARG A 240 -3.34 6.21 11.00
C ARG A 240 -4.16 5.96 12.27
N HIS A 241 -5.48 6.10 12.20
CA HIS A 241 -6.37 5.84 13.33
C HIS A 241 -6.27 4.39 13.79
N ALA A 242 -6.30 3.45 12.84
CA ALA A 242 -6.09 2.03 13.10
C ALA A 242 -4.76 1.76 13.80
N VAL A 243 -3.68 2.35 13.31
CA VAL A 243 -2.35 2.28 13.93
C VAL A 243 -2.42 2.83 15.36
N LYS A 244 -2.73 4.11 15.54
CA LYS A 244 -2.70 4.78 16.86
C LYS A 244 -3.63 4.15 17.90
N LYS A 245 -4.71 3.49 17.47
CA LYS A 245 -5.68 2.84 18.37
C LYS A 245 -5.53 1.32 18.43
N ARG A 246 -4.56 0.74 17.71
CA ARG A 246 -4.30 -0.70 17.66
C ARG A 246 -5.57 -1.50 17.33
N LEU A 247 -6.29 -1.06 16.30
CA LEU A 247 -7.60 -1.61 15.99
C LEU A 247 -7.49 -3.08 15.56
N ALA A 248 -8.23 -3.94 16.25
CA ALA A 248 -8.23 -5.39 16.09
C ALA A 248 -9.58 -5.95 15.57
N THR A 249 -10.61 -5.10 15.42
CA THR A 249 -11.92 -5.52 14.90
C THR A 249 -12.54 -4.46 13.99
N PRO A 250 -13.41 -4.83 13.02
CA PRO A 250 -14.12 -3.88 12.18
C PRO A 250 -14.94 -2.86 12.97
N LYS A 251 -15.56 -3.28 14.08
CA LYS A 251 -16.40 -2.40 14.92
C LYS A 251 -15.61 -1.24 15.52
N GLY A 252 -14.30 -1.39 15.68
CA GLY A 252 -13.43 -0.32 16.13
C GLY A 252 -13.36 0.87 15.16
N LEU A 253 -13.63 0.64 13.86
CA LEU A 253 -13.55 1.66 12.80
C LEU A 253 -14.67 2.70 12.93
N ASP A 254 -15.82 2.34 13.49
CA ASP A 254 -16.97 3.24 13.69
C ASP A 254 -16.61 4.50 14.50
N LYS A 255 -15.55 4.42 15.31
CA LYS A 255 -15.06 5.53 16.15
C LYS A 255 -14.18 6.53 15.40
N PHE A 256 -13.90 6.29 14.12
CA PHE A 256 -13.13 7.21 13.29
C PHE A 256 -13.83 8.57 13.16
N ASN A 257 -13.10 9.64 13.48
CA ASN A 257 -13.63 10.99 13.52
C ASN A 257 -12.66 12.09 13.06
N ALA A 258 -11.61 11.73 12.32
CA ALA A 258 -10.58 12.68 11.87
C ALA A 258 -11.10 13.61 10.77
N ASP A 259 -10.56 14.83 10.70
CA ASP A 259 -10.89 15.87 9.71
C ASP A 259 -12.41 16.13 9.53
N GLY A 260 -13.23 15.84 10.56
CA GLY A 260 -14.68 16.07 10.53
C GLY A 260 -15.52 14.94 9.91
N TYR A 261 -14.90 13.83 9.49
CA TYR A 261 -15.65 12.63 9.10
C TYR A 261 -16.34 12.01 10.31
N ARG A 262 -17.49 11.35 10.11
CA ARG A 262 -18.15 10.50 11.10
C ARG A 262 -18.76 9.28 10.44
N PHE A 263 -18.77 8.15 11.15
CA PHE A 263 -19.48 6.96 10.72
C PHE A 263 -20.98 7.24 10.56
N ASP A 264 -21.57 6.79 9.45
CA ASP A 264 -23.00 6.88 9.17
C ASP A 264 -23.59 5.46 9.13
N PRO A 265 -24.25 5.00 10.21
CA PRO A 265 -24.84 3.66 10.26
C PRO A 265 -25.93 3.44 9.21
N ALA A 266 -26.70 4.47 8.86
CA ALA A 266 -27.82 4.34 7.92
C ALA A 266 -27.34 4.20 6.46
N ALA A 267 -26.16 4.75 6.14
CA ALA A 267 -25.53 4.58 4.84
C ALA A 267 -24.62 3.33 4.73
N SER A 268 -24.38 2.65 5.86
CA SER A 268 -23.45 1.53 5.96
C SER A 268 -24.12 0.16 5.82
N GLN A 269 -23.33 -0.82 5.43
CA GLN A 269 -23.67 -2.24 5.37
C GLN A 269 -22.59 -3.05 6.11
N PRO A 270 -22.81 -4.35 6.42
CA PRO A 270 -21.87 -5.13 7.23
C PRO A 270 -20.41 -5.09 6.74
N ASP A 271 -20.21 -5.09 5.42
CA ASP A 271 -18.90 -5.08 4.76
C ASP A 271 -18.59 -3.77 4.01
N ARG A 272 -19.40 -2.73 4.22
CA ARG A 272 -19.22 -1.42 3.61
C ARG A 272 -19.54 -0.32 4.62
N LEU A 273 -18.51 0.24 5.23
CA LEU A 273 -18.62 1.29 6.23
C LEU A 273 -18.51 2.67 5.58
N VAL A 274 -19.54 3.50 5.74
CA VAL A 274 -19.59 4.85 5.20
C VAL A 274 -19.25 5.87 6.27
N PHE A 275 -18.31 6.76 5.94
CA PHE A 275 -17.91 7.89 6.75
C PHE A 275 -18.21 9.18 6.00
N ARG A 276 -18.99 10.07 6.61
CA ARG A 276 -19.45 11.31 5.98
C ARG A 276 -18.87 12.53 6.65
N ARG A 277 -18.52 13.52 5.84
CA ARG A 277 -18.07 14.83 6.29
C ARG A 277 -18.92 15.93 5.66
N ARG A 278 -19.39 16.85 6.51
CA ARG A 278 -20.00 18.11 6.09
C ARG A 278 -19.31 19.24 6.84
N LEU A 279 -18.48 19.99 6.14
CA LEU A 279 -17.87 21.19 6.69
C LEU A 279 -18.91 22.32 6.74
N PRO A 280 -18.87 23.21 7.74
CA PRO A 280 -19.70 24.42 7.74
C PRO A 280 -19.47 25.24 6.47
N GLU A 281 -20.54 25.77 5.88
CA GLU A 281 -20.42 26.71 4.77
C GLU A 281 -19.68 27.96 5.26
N GLY A 282 -18.48 28.23 4.70
CA GLY A 282 -17.66 29.39 5.05
C GLY A 282 -16.26 29.09 5.60
N GLY A 283 -15.90 27.83 5.85
CA GLY A 283 -14.52 27.46 6.21
C GLY A 283 -13.63 27.32 4.96
N GLN A 284 -13.26 28.43 4.32
CA GLN A 284 -12.12 28.44 3.43
C GLN A 284 -10.90 28.05 4.27
N ALA A 285 -10.30 26.89 3.98
CA ALA A 285 -8.95 26.63 4.41
C ALA A 285 -8.06 27.62 3.64
N GLU A 286 -7.56 28.62 4.35
CA GLU A 286 -6.45 29.44 3.87
C GLU A 286 -5.30 28.50 3.50
N SER A 287 -5.04 28.41 2.20
CA SER A 287 -3.79 27.88 1.69
C SER A 287 -2.71 28.92 1.98
N THR A 288 -1.90 28.65 3.00
CA THR A 288 -0.52 29.14 3.10
C THR A 288 0.40 27.93 3.23
#